data_AF-A0A970UKI0-F1
#
_entry.id   AF-A0A970UKI0-F1
#
_cell.length_a   1.000
_cell.length_b   1.000
_cell.length_c   1.000
_cell.angle_alpha   90.00
_cell.angle_beta   90.00
_cell.angle_gamma   90.00
#
_symmetry.space_group_name_H-M   'P 1'
#
loop_
_entity.id
_entity.type
_entity.pdbx_description
1 polymer ?
#
loop_
_entity_poly.entity_id
_entity_poly.type
_entity_poly.pdbx_seq_one_letter_code
_entity_poly.pdbx_strand_id
1 'polypeptide(L)'
;MKSLEYALQTELDGIDFYLKQADDNKENALHKIFIMLVKDENRHAEIIRKMMQGAIDTLPDNEALATVGSIFDGAEVLSEGMYSSSEQLAVYRLAREIESKGIDLYLQLFSDARSDSDKAVFKYLMEQERQHYDLFDELAKRVGRPEEWVESAEFGAREEY
;
A
#
# COMPACT_ATOMS: atom_id res chain seq x y z
N MET A 1 -8.47 -21.29 13.86
CA MET A 1 -8.56 -21.56 12.41
C MET A 1 -9.32 -20.47 11.66
N LYS A 2 -10.50 -20.01 12.13
CA LYS A 2 -11.24 -18.87 11.52
C LYS A 2 -10.41 -17.60 11.28
N SER A 3 -9.46 -17.28 12.16
CA SER A 3 -8.67 -16.05 12.06
C SER A 3 -7.66 -16.06 10.90
N LEU A 4 -7.08 -17.22 10.55
CA LEU A 4 -6.17 -17.34 9.40
C LEU A 4 -6.93 -17.41 8.07
N GLU A 5 -8.12 -18.02 8.06
CA GLU A 5 -9.01 -17.99 6.89
C GLU A 5 -9.45 -16.56 6.57
N TYR A 6 -9.75 -15.78 7.61
CA TYR A 6 -10.08 -14.36 7.47
C TYR A 6 -8.89 -13.53 6.98
N ALA A 7 -7.68 -13.80 7.49
CA ALA A 7 -6.47 -13.17 6.99
C ALA A 7 -6.23 -13.48 5.51
N LEU A 8 -6.32 -14.77 5.13
CA LEU A 8 -6.19 -15.15 3.73
C LEU A 8 -7.22 -14.46 2.83
N GLN A 9 -8.48 -14.35 3.27
CA GLN A 9 -9.49 -13.65 2.51
C GLN A 9 -9.17 -12.16 2.36
N THR A 10 -8.64 -11.53 3.42
CA THR A 10 -8.23 -10.11 3.39
C THR A 10 -7.15 -9.89 2.32
N GLU A 11 -6.14 -10.76 2.26
CA GLU A 11 -5.11 -10.71 1.21
C GLU A 11 -5.70 -10.86 -0.21
N LEU A 12 -6.62 -11.81 -0.39
CA LEU A 12 -7.26 -12.05 -1.68
C LEU A 12 -8.13 -10.86 -2.12
N ASP A 13 -8.87 -10.26 -1.19
CA ASP A 13 -9.66 -9.06 -1.47
C ASP A 13 -8.75 -7.87 -1.84
N GLY A 14 -7.60 -7.73 -1.19
CA GLY A 14 -6.55 -6.76 -1.54
C GLY A 14 -5.98 -7.00 -2.94
N ILE A 15 -5.64 -8.26 -3.28
CA ILE A 15 -5.19 -8.65 -4.63
C ILE A 15 -6.20 -8.24 -5.69
N ASP A 16 -7.47 -8.57 -5.51
CA ASP A 16 -8.53 -8.27 -6.47
C ASP A 16 -8.70 -6.76 -6.65
N PHE A 17 -8.65 -6.00 -5.54
CA PHE A 17 -8.67 -4.54 -5.57
C PHE A 17 -7.48 -3.97 -6.36
N TYR A 18 -6.26 -4.39 -6.05
CA TYR A 18 -5.06 -3.88 -6.71
C TYR A 18 -4.93 -4.31 -8.17
N LEU A 19 -5.37 -5.51 -8.53
CA LEU A 19 -5.46 -5.93 -9.93
C LEU A 19 -6.41 -5.02 -10.72
N LYS A 20 -7.59 -4.71 -10.14
CA LYS A 20 -8.51 -3.77 -10.77
C LYS A 20 -7.88 -2.38 -10.93
N GLN A 21 -7.20 -1.87 -9.90
CA GLN A 21 -6.53 -0.57 -9.97
C GLN A 21 -5.35 -0.57 -10.95
N ALA A 22 -4.62 -1.68 -11.07
CA ALA A 22 -3.59 -1.83 -12.10
C ALA A 22 -4.22 -1.80 -13.50
N ASP A 23 -5.35 -2.46 -13.71
CA ASP A 23 -6.06 -2.47 -14.99
C ASP A 23 -6.54 -1.08 -15.39
N ASP A 24 -7.18 -0.38 -14.44
CA ASP A 24 -7.70 0.97 -14.64
C ASP A 24 -6.57 2.00 -14.91
N ASN A 25 -5.33 1.70 -14.50
CA ASN A 25 -4.16 2.58 -14.61
C ASN A 25 -3.09 2.12 -15.62
N LYS A 26 -3.38 1.15 -16.50
CA LYS A 26 -2.40 0.54 -17.45
C LYS A 26 -1.51 1.53 -18.22
N GLU A 27 -2.05 2.68 -18.55
CA GLU A 27 -1.38 3.70 -19.39
C GLU A 27 -0.58 4.71 -18.56
N ASN A 28 -0.47 4.52 -17.24
CA ASN A 28 0.29 5.40 -16.38
C ASN A 28 1.19 4.66 -15.40
N ALA A 29 2.03 5.43 -14.71
CA ALA A 29 3.05 4.86 -13.87
C ALA A 29 2.51 4.29 -12.53
N LEU A 30 1.26 4.57 -12.14
CA LEU A 30 0.59 3.89 -11.02
C LEU A 30 0.36 2.40 -11.30
N HIS A 31 0.25 1.99 -12.58
CA HIS A 31 0.17 0.56 -12.93
C HIS A 31 1.28 -0.25 -12.27
N LYS A 32 2.52 0.25 -12.30
CA LYS A 32 3.68 -0.44 -11.72
C LYS A 32 3.57 -0.57 -10.21
N ILE A 33 3.04 0.46 -9.55
CA ILE A 33 2.81 0.46 -8.09
C ILE A 33 1.77 -0.60 -7.73
N PHE A 34 0.63 -0.63 -8.40
CA PHE A 34 -0.41 -1.62 -8.12
C PHE A 34 0.03 -3.05 -8.45
N ILE A 35 0.79 -3.27 -9.53
CA ILE A 35 1.37 -4.59 -9.84
C ILE A 35 2.40 -5.03 -8.79
N MET A 36 3.17 -4.10 -8.22
CA MET A 36 4.07 -4.41 -7.10
C MET A 36 3.27 -4.87 -5.88
N LEU A 37 2.22 -4.13 -5.48
CA LEU A 37 1.35 -4.51 -4.36
C LEU A 37 0.70 -5.88 -4.56
N VAL A 38 0.18 -6.17 -5.76
CA VAL A 38 -0.36 -7.50 -6.08
C VAL A 38 0.68 -8.61 -5.82
N LYS A 39 1.96 -8.38 -6.12
CA LYS A 39 3.00 -9.40 -5.86
C LYS A 39 3.24 -9.58 -4.37
N ASP A 40 3.17 -8.51 -3.60
CA ASP A 40 3.37 -8.53 -2.15
C ASP A 40 2.20 -9.24 -1.46
N GLU A 41 0.96 -8.90 -1.80
CA GLU A 41 -0.21 -9.60 -1.24
C GLU A 41 -0.27 -11.08 -1.64
N ASN A 42 0.20 -11.44 -2.84
CA ASN A 42 0.34 -12.85 -3.20
C ASN A 42 1.36 -13.57 -2.31
N ARG A 43 2.47 -12.92 -1.94
CA ARG A 43 3.43 -13.50 -0.99
C ARG A 43 2.82 -13.63 0.40
N HIS A 44 2.05 -12.64 0.86
CA HIS A 44 1.33 -12.68 2.13
C HIS A 44 0.33 -13.86 2.17
N ALA A 45 -0.50 -13.99 1.14
CA ALA A 45 -1.44 -15.11 1.00
C ALA A 45 -0.73 -16.48 1.02
N GLU A 46 0.43 -16.61 0.35
CA GLU A 46 1.22 -17.83 0.38
C GLU A 46 1.81 -18.14 1.77
N ILE A 47 2.27 -17.12 2.51
CA ILE A 47 2.72 -17.26 3.89
C ILE A 47 1.57 -17.78 4.77
N ILE A 48 0.38 -17.18 4.66
CA ILE A 48 -0.80 -17.59 5.43
C ILE A 48 -1.21 -19.03 5.08
N ARG A 49 -1.20 -19.41 3.80
CA ARG A 49 -1.47 -20.79 3.37
C ARG A 49 -0.50 -21.78 4.01
N LYS A 50 0.79 -21.44 4.08
CA LYS A 50 1.80 -22.27 4.77
C LYS A 50 1.54 -22.35 6.27
N MET A 51 1.14 -21.25 6.91
CA MET A 51 0.72 -21.28 8.33
C MET A 51 -0.45 -22.23 8.56
N MET A 52 -1.48 -22.17 7.70
CA MET A 52 -2.66 -23.03 7.80
C MET A 52 -2.33 -24.50 7.63
N GLN A 53 -1.28 -24.82 6.85
CA GLN A 53 -0.79 -26.19 6.64
C GLN A 53 0.18 -26.66 7.74
N GLY A 54 0.57 -25.78 8.67
CA GLY A 54 1.59 -26.07 9.68
C GLY A 54 3.00 -26.22 9.09
N ALA A 55 3.26 -25.62 7.93
CA ALA A 55 4.47 -25.80 7.14
C ALA A 55 5.44 -24.59 7.19
N ILE A 56 5.37 -23.78 8.27
CA ILE A 56 6.37 -22.73 8.50
C ILE A 56 7.53 -23.29 9.31
N ASP A 57 8.59 -23.66 8.61
CA ASP A 57 9.85 -24.12 9.20
C ASP A 57 10.85 -22.97 9.39
N THR A 58 10.78 -21.94 8.56
CA THR A 58 11.67 -20.76 8.59
C THR A 58 10.93 -19.50 8.14
N LEU A 59 11.28 -18.36 8.72
CA LEU A 59 10.77 -17.05 8.26
C LEU A 59 11.15 -16.84 6.79
N PRO A 60 10.28 -16.18 5.99
CA PRO A 60 10.71 -15.64 4.71
C PRO A 60 11.95 -14.77 4.94
N ASP A 61 12.96 -14.89 4.08
CA ASP A 61 14.03 -13.88 4.05
C ASP A 61 13.37 -12.51 3.91
N ASN A 62 13.88 -11.53 4.65
CA ASN A 62 13.46 -10.14 4.54
C ASN A 62 13.99 -9.60 3.20
N GLU A 63 13.44 -10.09 2.08
CA GLU A 63 13.58 -9.46 0.78
C GLU A 63 13.02 -8.05 0.97
N ALA A 64 13.92 -7.08 1.11
CA ALA A 64 13.54 -5.69 1.26
C ALA A 64 12.57 -5.32 0.13
N LEU A 65 11.30 -5.15 0.46
CA LEU A 65 10.34 -4.60 -0.47
C LEU A 65 10.80 -3.20 -0.86
N ALA A 66 10.39 -2.77 -2.06
CA ALA A 66 10.69 -1.42 -2.51
C ALA A 66 10.15 -0.45 -1.47
N THR A 67 11.06 0.23 -0.77
CA THR A 67 10.65 1.19 0.24
C THR A 67 9.94 2.35 -0.42
N VAL A 68 9.06 3.01 0.35
CA VAL A 68 8.37 4.22 -0.07
C VAL A 68 9.34 5.22 -0.72
N GLY A 69 10.54 5.39 -0.16
CA GLY A 69 11.61 6.22 -0.74
C GLY A 69 12.06 5.76 -2.13
N SER A 70 12.36 4.47 -2.29
CA SER A 70 12.78 3.88 -3.57
C SER A 70 11.73 4.02 -4.68
N ILE A 71 10.44 3.96 -4.32
CA ILE A 71 9.33 4.14 -5.27
C ILE A 71 9.23 5.60 -5.72
N PHE A 72 9.51 6.56 -4.84
CA PHE A 72 9.38 7.99 -5.13
C PHE A 72 10.65 8.67 -5.66
N ASP A 73 11.81 8.02 -5.59
CA ASP A 73 13.06 8.52 -6.20
C ASP A 73 12.94 8.60 -7.74
N GLY A 74 11.99 7.86 -8.34
CA GLY A 74 11.53 8.05 -9.72
C GLY A 74 10.39 9.09 -9.81
N ALA A 75 10.67 10.35 -9.51
CA ALA A 75 9.68 11.42 -9.31
C ALA A 75 8.73 11.73 -10.50
N GLU A 76 8.95 11.18 -11.69
CA GLU A 76 8.08 11.38 -12.87
C GLU A 76 6.77 10.57 -12.82
N VAL A 77 6.67 9.58 -11.93
CA VAL A 77 5.57 8.59 -11.89
C VAL A 77 4.20 9.16 -11.49
N LEU A 78 4.13 10.34 -10.89
CA LEU A 78 2.92 10.82 -10.20
C LEU A 78 2.14 11.93 -10.93
N SER A 79 2.68 12.47 -12.04
CA SER A 79 2.08 13.63 -12.71
C SER A 79 1.14 13.31 -13.87
N GLU A 80 1.15 12.06 -14.35
CA GLU A 80 0.39 11.66 -15.54
C GLU A 80 -0.58 10.53 -15.17
N GLY A 81 -1.82 10.85 -14.84
CA GLY A 81 -2.89 9.87 -14.65
C GLY A 81 -4.17 10.37 -15.30
N MET A 82 -4.97 9.47 -15.88
CA MET A 82 -6.25 9.80 -16.55
C MET A 82 -7.37 10.25 -15.59
N TYR A 83 -7.13 10.19 -14.28
CA TYR A 83 -8.10 10.52 -13.24
C TYR A 83 -8.06 11.98 -12.82
N SER A 84 -9.22 12.53 -12.43
CA SER A 84 -9.25 13.76 -11.66
C SER A 84 -8.56 13.58 -10.30
N SER A 85 -7.97 14.65 -9.75
CA SER A 85 -7.31 14.63 -8.44
C SER A 85 -8.24 14.14 -7.32
N SER A 86 -9.57 14.35 -7.45
CA SER A 86 -10.56 13.81 -6.51
C SER A 86 -10.75 12.30 -6.58
N GLU A 87 -10.71 11.69 -7.76
CA GLU A 87 -10.88 10.25 -7.94
C GLU A 87 -9.63 9.50 -7.48
N GLN A 88 -8.44 10.00 -7.81
CA GLN A 88 -7.16 9.45 -7.31
C GLN A 88 -7.11 9.47 -5.78
N LEU A 89 -7.52 10.60 -5.18
CA LEU A 89 -7.55 10.75 -3.73
C LEU A 89 -8.52 9.76 -3.07
N ALA A 90 -9.66 9.47 -3.68
CA ALA A 90 -10.60 8.47 -3.19
C ALA A 90 -9.98 7.06 -3.22
N VAL A 91 -9.31 6.70 -4.31
CA VAL A 91 -8.60 5.41 -4.45
C VAL A 91 -7.52 5.27 -3.39
N TYR A 92 -6.66 6.27 -3.21
CA TYR A 92 -5.57 6.19 -2.22
C TYR A 92 -6.08 6.13 -0.79
N ARG A 93 -7.16 6.85 -0.47
CA ARG A 93 -7.79 6.76 0.86
C ARG A 93 -8.38 5.39 1.13
N LEU A 94 -9.02 4.78 0.13
CA LEU A 94 -9.57 3.43 0.24
C LEU A 94 -8.44 2.40 0.41
N ALA A 95 -7.38 2.47 -0.40
CA ALA A 95 -6.22 1.61 -0.28
C ALA A 95 -5.58 1.72 1.11
N ARG A 96 -5.35 2.95 1.60
CA ARG A 96 -4.86 3.19 2.95
C ARG A 96 -5.76 2.60 4.05
N GLU A 97 -7.07 2.58 3.85
CA GLU A 97 -8.01 1.95 4.79
C GLU A 97 -7.91 0.42 4.77
N ILE A 98 -7.70 -0.18 3.58
CA ILE A 98 -7.44 -1.61 3.43
C ILE A 98 -6.18 -1.99 4.23
N GLU A 99 -5.06 -1.29 4.01
CA GLU A 99 -3.80 -1.61 4.72
C GLU A 99 -3.92 -1.39 6.23
N SER A 100 -4.65 -0.35 6.65
CA SER A 100 -4.92 -0.13 8.08
C SER A 100 -5.64 -1.31 8.72
N LYS A 101 -6.60 -1.92 8.02
CA LYS A 101 -7.32 -3.11 8.50
C LYS A 101 -6.41 -4.34 8.52
N GLY A 102 -5.53 -4.49 7.52
CA GLY A 102 -4.49 -5.52 7.51
C GLY A 102 -3.55 -5.42 8.72
N ILE A 103 -3.04 -4.21 9.02
CA ILE A 103 -2.21 -3.93 10.21
C ILE A 103 -2.94 -4.33 11.49
N ASP A 104 -4.18 -3.90 11.66
CA ASP A 104 -4.98 -4.19 12.85
C ASP A 104 -5.21 -5.71 13.01
N LEU A 105 -5.49 -6.40 11.90
CA LEU A 105 -5.67 -7.85 11.88
C LEU A 105 -4.38 -8.57 12.31
N TYR A 106 -3.23 -8.21 11.76
CA TYR A 106 -1.97 -8.84 12.12
C TYR A 106 -1.52 -8.52 13.54
N LEU A 107 -1.83 -7.33 14.05
CA LEU A 107 -1.61 -6.99 15.46
C LEU A 107 -2.45 -7.87 16.40
N GLN A 108 -3.71 -8.15 16.05
CA GLN A 108 -4.57 -9.06 16.80
C GLN A 108 -4.01 -10.49 16.76
N LEU A 109 -3.66 -10.99 15.57
CA LEU A 109 -3.07 -12.33 15.40
C LEU A 109 -1.75 -12.49 16.15
N PHE A 110 -0.89 -11.47 16.12
CA PHE A 110 0.35 -11.43 16.90
C PHE A 110 0.09 -11.54 18.41
N SER A 111 -0.92 -10.84 18.90
CA SER A 111 -1.28 -10.82 20.33
C SER A 111 -1.83 -12.17 20.80
N ASP A 112 -2.58 -12.85 19.94
CA ASP A 112 -3.18 -14.17 20.20
C ASP A 112 -2.21 -15.34 19.96
N ALA A 113 -1.12 -15.11 19.24
CA ALA A 113 -0.14 -16.13 18.90
C ALA A 113 0.58 -16.68 20.14
N ARG A 114 0.75 -18.00 20.16
CA ARG A 114 1.41 -18.70 21.28
C ARG A 114 2.85 -19.06 21.00
N SER A 115 3.20 -19.28 19.74
CA SER A 115 4.56 -19.62 19.34
C SER A 115 5.32 -18.36 18.91
N ASP A 116 6.62 -18.32 19.21
CA ASP A 116 7.48 -17.21 18.77
C ASP A 116 7.64 -17.18 17.24
N SER A 117 7.51 -18.34 16.58
CA SER A 117 7.49 -18.46 15.12
C SER A 117 6.30 -17.72 14.50
N ASP A 118 5.08 -18.00 14.99
CA ASP A 118 3.86 -17.34 14.50
C ASP A 118 3.92 -15.83 14.76
N LYS A 119 4.39 -15.43 15.95
CA LYS A 119 4.60 -14.01 16.29
C LYS A 119 5.56 -13.32 15.33
N ALA A 120 6.66 -13.96 14.99
CA ALA A 120 7.62 -13.39 14.06
C ALA A 120 7.00 -13.21 12.65
N VAL A 121 6.18 -14.17 12.19
CA VAL A 121 5.46 -14.08 10.92
C VAL A 121 4.43 -12.94 10.93
N PHE A 122 3.57 -12.86 11.96
CA PHE A 122 2.58 -11.78 12.03
C PHE A 122 3.21 -10.41 12.19
N LYS A 123 4.34 -10.32 12.90
CA LYS A 123 5.10 -9.07 12.98
C LYS A 123 5.64 -8.68 11.60
N TYR A 124 6.19 -9.63 10.85
CA TYR A 124 6.67 -9.38 9.48
C TYR A 124 5.55 -8.86 8.57
N LEU A 125 4.39 -9.54 8.56
CA LEU A 125 3.23 -9.14 7.74
C LEU A 125 2.74 -7.74 8.13
N MET A 126 2.56 -7.47 9.44
CA MET A 126 2.20 -6.15 9.95
C MET A 126 3.18 -5.04 9.52
N GLU A 127 4.48 -5.33 9.46
CA GLU A 127 5.49 -4.39 8.99
C GLU A 127 5.40 -4.15 7.48
N GLN A 128 5.02 -5.14 6.66
CA GLN A 128 4.77 -4.96 5.23
C GLN A 128 3.53 -4.09 4.99
N GLU A 129 2.41 -4.42 5.64
CA GLU A 129 1.17 -3.62 5.54
C GLU A 129 1.39 -2.15 5.94
N ARG A 130 2.26 -1.92 6.93
CA ARG A 130 2.63 -0.56 7.34
C ARG A 130 3.37 0.20 6.24
N GLN A 131 4.24 -0.46 5.48
CA GLN A 131 4.93 0.18 4.35
C GLN A 131 3.95 0.54 3.24
N HIS A 132 2.98 -0.33 2.95
CA HIS A 132 1.93 -0.06 1.98
C HIS A 132 1.01 1.08 2.43
N TYR A 133 0.64 1.11 3.71
CA TYR A 133 -0.10 2.22 4.31
C TYR A 133 0.64 3.55 4.11
N ASP A 134 1.93 3.58 4.44
CA ASP A 134 2.75 4.79 4.36
C ASP A 134 2.89 5.27 2.90
N LEU A 135 2.98 4.35 1.94
CA LEU A 135 2.94 4.66 0.51
C LEU A 135 1.65 5.40 0.13
N PHE A 136 0.48 4.85 0.48
CA PHE A 136 -0.81 5.45 0.11
C PHE A 136 -1.11 6.73 0.88
N ASP A 137 -0.66 6.85 2.12
CA ASP A 137 -0.78 8.08 2.89
C ASP A 137 0.04 9.21 2.26
N GLU A 138 1.25 8.91 1.79
CA GLU A 138 2.10 9.87 1.07
C GLU A 138 1.50 10.26 -0.29
N LEU A 139 0.98 9.30 -1.06
CA LEU A 139 0.26 9.57 -2.31
C LEU A 139 -0.96 10.49 -2.09
N ALA A 140 -1.77 10.19 -1.07
CA ALA A 140 -2.93 10.99 -0.72
C ALA A 140 -2.55 12.41 -0.28
N LYS A 141 -1.45 12.58 0.46
CA LYS A 141 -0.92 13.90 0.84
C LYS A 141 -0.46 14.71 -0.36
N ARG A 142 0.18 14.09 -1.35
CA ARG A 142 0.68 14.78 -2.55
C ARG A 142 -0.44 15.24 -3.46
N VAL A 143 -1.43 14.39 -3.73
CA VAL A 143 -2.59 14.75 -4.56
C VAL A 143 -3.58 15.66 -3.82
N GLY A 144 -3.68 15.50 -2.50
CA GLY A 144 -4.55 16.32 -1.65
C GLY A 144 -4.02 17.72 -1.35
N ARG A 145 -2.78 18.05 -1.74
CA ARG A 145 -2.28 19.42 -1.75
C ARG A 145 -2.75 20.09 -3.04
N PRO A 146 -3.77 20.98 -3.02
CA PRO A 146 -3.93 21.92 -4.12
C PRO A 146 -2.61 22.66 -4.24
N GLU A 147 -2.10 22.80 -5.46
CA GLU A 147 -0.85 23.48 -5.79
C GLU A 147 -0.61 24.67 -4.84
N GLU A 148 0.37 24.59 -3.94
CA GLU A 148 0.87 25.74 -3.17
C GLU A 148 1.52 26.81 -4.10
N TRP A 149 1.31 26.74 -5.42
CA TRP A 149 2.12 27.38 -6.46
C TRP A 149 1.34 27.82 -7.71
N VAL A 150 0.08 28.28 -7.56
CA VAL A 150 -0.53 29.20 -8.56
C VAL A 150 -1.16 30.44 -7.89
N GLU A 151 -0.60 30.88 -6.75
CA GLU A 151 -0.81 32.24 -6.22
C GLU A 151 0.52 32.92 -5.87
N SER A 152 1.51 32.85 -6.76
CA SER A 152 2.70 33.71 -6.68
C SER A 152 3.14 34.31 -8.02
N ALA A 153 2.27 34.32 -9.04
CA ALA A 153 2.57 34.93 -10.33
C ALA A 153 1.64 36.07 -10.78
N GLU A 154 0.62 36.49 -10.01
CA GLU A 154 -0.25 37.63 -10.40
C GLU A 154 -0.59 38.62 -9.28
N PHE A 155 0.35 38.91 -8.37
CA PHE A 155 0.26 40.12 -7.53
C PHE A 155 1.47 41.03 -7.73
N GLY A 156 1.32 41.95 -8.71
CA GLY A 156 1.69 43.35 -8.51
C GLY A 156 3.07 43.82 -8.96
N ALA A 157 3.32 43.86 -10.27
CA ALA A 157 4.14 44.96 -10.79
C ALA A 157 3.24 46.21 -10.83
N ARG A 158 3.31 47.05 -9.79
CA ARG A 158 2.90 48.45 -9.92
C ARG A 158 4.00 49.14 -10.70
N GLU A 159 3.73 49.53 -11.95
CA GLU A 159 4.52 50.57 -12.60
C GLU A 159 3.88 51.94 -12.31
N GLU A 160 4.76 52.87 -11.98
CA GLU A 160 4.51 54.24 -11.57
C GLU A 160 3.96 55.09 -12.72
N TYR A 161 2.93 55.90 -12.45
CA TYR A 161 2.85 57.28 -12.93
C TYR A 161 1.92 58.14 -12.07
#